data_AF-A0A1L9WT35-F1
#
_entry.id   AF-A0A1L9WT35-F1
#
_cell.length_a   1.000
_cell.length_b   1.000
_cell.length_c   1.000
_cell.angle_alpha   90.00
_cell.angle_beta   90.00
_cell.angle_gamma   90.00
#
_symmetry.space_group_name_H-M   'P 1'
#
loop_
_entity.id
_entity.type
_entity.pdbx_description
1 polymer ?
#
loop_
_entity_poly.entity_id
_entity_poly.type
_entity_poly.pdbx_seq_one_letter_code
_entity_poly.pdbx_strand_id
1 'polypeptide(L)'
;MNVLSRTFLSRKIRTPRDLESQNIHLKSEKIEDFPAGYPRFCALISSTNSLQLYRRFSILRSRDLLLKQDRLSILEKRLQDLDLREEKPSYLGSCRRDLNNERQAVLSDISKALFDYDQTLLRNSRIADLKHAGPRQVVTLRNWIEGNACVSRSETDFLQHDGDLIALSSPKDETLACLEEWVEDRLISLFTRSYKNQCQALSDDPMVYIPHGILAIILARALLGTFVVILIMVPVLICNFLLSVLLRLVVVSLATTAFIAFLSGGTHAKTIEILAAAAAYAAILTVYVTQS
;
A
#
# COMPACT_ATOMS: atom_id res chain seq x y z
N MET A 1 0.73 70.42 9.89
CA MET A 1 -0.33 69.44 9.56
C MET A 1 0.33 68.33 8.75
N ASN A 2 0.67 67.21 9.38
CA ASN A 2 -0.10 65.93 9.31
C ASN A 2 0.08 65.26 7.93
N VAL A 3 0.54 64.00 7.75
CA VAL A 3 0.87 62.86 8.61
C VAL A 3 1.77 61.92 7.79
N LEU A 4 2.72 61.25 8.47
CA LEU A 4 3.50 60.09 8.02
C LEU A 4 2.61 58.84 7.88
N SER A 5 2.82 57.97 6.91
CA SER A 5 3.21 56.57 7.20
C SER A 5 3.37 55.68 5.96
N ARG A 6 4.54 55.05 5.93
CA ARG A 6 4.93 53.90 5.10
C ARG A 6 4.21 52.64 5.61
N THR A 7 3.55 51.90 4.74
CA THR A 7 3.14 50.52 5.02
C THR A 7 4.16 49.55 4.42
N PHE A 8 5.20 49.24 5.19
CA PHE A 8 5.96 48.01 5.02
C PHE A 8 5.13 46.88 5.64
N LEU A 9 4.71 45.92 4.82
CA LEU A 9 4.13 44.65 5.26
C LEU A 9 5.23 43.83 5.95
N SER A 10 5.32 43.97 7.27
CA SER A 10 6.12 43.08 8.11
C SER A 10 5.51 41.68 8.07
N ARG A 11 6.18 40.77 7.38
CA ARG A 11 5.89 39.33 7.41
C ARG A 11 6.21 38.84 8.82
N LYS A 12 5.20 38.78 9.69
CA LYS A 12 5.33 38.27 11.06
C LYS A 12 5.79 36.82 10.99
N ILE A 13 7.07 36.58 11.25
CA ILE A 13 7.67 35.25 11.39
C ILE A 13 7.05 34.65 12.65
N ARG A 14 6.23 33.59 12.49
CA ARG A 14 5.65 32.84 13.61
C ARG A 14 6.78 32.21 14.41
N THR A 15 6.72 32.35 15.74
CA THR A 15 7.71 31.73 16.61
C THR A 15 7.30 30.29 16.94
N PRO A 16 8.26 29.38 17.24
CA PRO A 16 7.96 27.96 17.51
C PRO A 16 7.00 27.73 18.69
N ARG A 17 6.90 28.69 19.62
CA ARG A 17 6.00 28.63 20.78
C ARG A 17 4.52 28.85 20.43
N ASP A 18 4.22 29.44 19.26
CA ASP A 18 2.84 29.64 18.79
C ASP A 18 2.25 28.37 18.13
N LEU A 19 3.08 27.37 17.85
CA LEU A 19 2.67 26.06 17.32
C LEU A 19 2.36 25.04 18.44
N GLU A 20 2.95 25.19 19.62
CA GLU A 20 2.72 24.29 20.77
C GLU A 20 1.37 24.53 21.46
N SER A 21 0.79 25.73 21.32
CA SER A 21 -0.50 26.11 21.91
C SER A 21 -1.71 25.79 21.03
N GLN A 22 -1.49 25.23 19.82
CA GLN A 22 -2.50 24.60 18.98
C GLN A 22 -2.45 23.06 19.05
N ASN A 23 -1.97 22.50 20.17
CA ASN A 23 -2.55 21.26 20.69
C ASN A 23 -3.98 21.55 21.18
N ILE A 24 -4.82 21.97 20.22
CA ILE A 24 -6.27 21.89 20.34
C ILE A 24 -6.51 20.45 20.72
N HIS A 25 -7.11 20.27 21.88
CA HIS A 25 -7.87 19.10 22.28
C HIS A 25 -8.68 18.61 21.06
N LEU A 26 -8.08 17.81 20.18
CA LEU A 26 -8.80 16.97 19.25
C LEU A 26 -9.40 15.91 20.15
N LYS A 27 -10.53 16.25 20.76
CA LYS A 27 -11.45 15.28 21.33
C LYS A 27 -11.70 14.35 20.16
N SER A 28 -11.09 13.17 20.17
CA SER A 28 -11.35 12.14 19.18
C SER A 28 -12.85 11.87 19.29
N GLU A 29 -13.64 12.43 18.37
CA GLU A 29 -15.07 12.18 18.33
C GLU A 29 -15.23 10.67 18.22
N LYS A 30 -15.99 10.09 19.14
CA LYS A 30 -16.28 8.66 19.06
C LYS A 30 -17.12 8.43 17.81
N ILE A 31 -17.03 7.24 17.22
CA ILE A 31 -17.81 6.91 16.02
C ILE A 31 -19.32 7.09 16.28
N GLU A 32 -19.76 6.84 17.51
CA GLU A 32 -21.15 6.96 17.94
C GLU A 32 -21.65 8.40 18.06
N ASP A 33 -20.74 9.39 18.16
CA ASP A 33 -21.08 10.82 18.19
C ASP A 33 -21.67 11.27 16.84
N PHE A 34 -21.38 10.55 15.75
CA PHE A 34 -21.94 10.81 14.43
C PHE A 34 -23.38 10.32 14.31
N PRO A 35 -24.25 11.05 13.59
CA PRO A 35 -25.62 10.63 13.32
C PRO A 35 -25.68 9.23 12.68
N ALA A 36 -26.64 8.42 13.14
CA ALA A 36 -26.90 7.11 12.54
C ALA A 36 -27.19 7.28 11.04
N GLY A 37 -26.54 6.48 10.21
CA GLY A 37 -26.59 6.62 8.77
C GLY A 37 -25.21 6.45 8.13
N TYR A 38 -25.09 6.98 6.91
CA TYR A 38 -23.82 7.25 6.26
C TYR A 38 -22.83 8.06 7.09
N PRO A 39 -23.20 9.10 7.87
CA PRO A 39 -22.22 9.85 8.65
C PRO A 39 -21.42 8.95 9.60
N ARG A 40 -22.11 8.10 10.38
CA ARG A 40 -21.49 7.12 11.27
C ARG A 40 -20.71 6.03 10.52
N PHE A 41 -21.23 5.54 9.41
CA PHE A 41 -20.53 4.54 8.60
C PHE A 41 -19.23 5.08 7.99
N CYS A 42 -19.26 6.31 7.47
CA CYS A 42 -18.08 7.00 6.97
C CYS A 42 -17.08 7.26 8.10
N ALA A 43 -17.55 7.66 9.29
CA ALA A 43 -16.70 7.82 10.47
C ALA A 43 -15.95 6.51 10.79
N LEU A 44 -16.63 5.35 10.79
CA LEU A 44 -16.02 4.04 10.95
C LEU A 44 -15.01 3.70 9.85
N ILE A 45 -15.40 3.81 8.58
CA ILE A 45 -14.50 3.49 7.46
C ILE A 45 -13.23 4.37 7.52
N SER A 46 -13.38 5.62 7.94
CA SER A 46 -12.27 6.56 8.07
C SER A 46 -11.46 6.41 9.36
N SER A 47 -11.98 5.71 10.38
CA SER A 47 -11.34 5.62 11.70
C SER A 47 -10.03 4.85 11.65
N THR A 48 -9.96 3.84 10.80
CA THR A 48 -8.75 3.04 10.61
C THR A 48 -8.55 2.70 9.15
N ASN A 49 -7.29 2.81 8.77
CA ASN A 49 -6.75 2.40 7.48
C ASN A 49 -7.13 0.96 7.07
N SER A 50 -7.27 0.04 8.03
CA SER A 50 -7.67 -1.36 7.81
C SER A 50 -9.15 -1.56 7.47
N LEU A 51 -10.01 -0.57 7.72
CA LEU A 51 -11.46 -0.62 7.43
C LEU A 51 -11.82 0.12 6.14
N GLN A 52 -10.85 0.74 5.47
CA GLN A 52 -10.99 1.37 4.16
C GLN A 52 -11.05 0.35 3.03
N LEU A 53 -12.17 -0.39 3.00
CA LEU A 53 -12.46 -1.45 2.05
C LEU A 53 -13.32 -0.94 0.90
N TYR A 54 -12.87 -1.18 -0.33
CA TYR A 54 -13.58 -0.78 -1.54
C TYR A 54 -13.52 -1.87 -2.59
N ARG A 55 -14.44 -1.81 -3.55
CA ARG A 55 -14.36 -2.66 -4.74
C ARG A 55 -13.39 -2.10 -5.76
N ARG A 56 -12.59 -3.00 -6.33
CA ARG A 56 -11.68 -2.73 -7.44
C ARG A 56 -12.41 -2.68 -8.78
N PHE A 57 -13.52 -3.40 -8.94
CA PHE A 57 -14.28 -3.51 -10.19
C PHE A 57 -13.45 -4.04 -11.37
N SER A 58 -12.64 -5.08 -11.12
CA SER A 58 -11.69 -5.61 -12.13
C SER A 58 -12.35 -5.91 -13.47
N ILE A 59 -13.50 -6.60 -13.47
CA ILE A 59 -14.21 -6.98 -14.69
C ILE A 59 -14.69 -5.75 -15.47
N LEU A 60 -15.27 -4.75 -14.79
CA LEU A 60 -15.76 -3.53 -15.45
C LEU A 60 -14.60 -2.73 -16.04
N ARG A 61 -13.48 -2.63 -15.31
CA ARG A 61 -12.26 -1.95 -15.78
C ARG A 61 -11.64 -2.64 -17.00
N SER A 62 -11.54 -3.97 -16.98
CA SER A 62 -11.06 -4.74 -18.13
C SER A 62 -11.97 -4.54 -19.34
N ARG A 63 -13.30 -4.56 -19.14
CA ARG A 63 -14.25 -4.30 -20.22
C ARG A 63 -14.09 -2.90 -20.82
N ASP A 64 -13.95 -1.87 -19.99
CA ASP A 64 -13.73 -0.50 -20.46
C ASP A 64 -12.41 -0.37 -21.26
N LEU A 65 -11.31 -0.97 -20.77
CA LEU A 65 -10.04 -1.00 -21.50
C LEU A 65 -10.16 -1.69 -22.87
N LEU A 66 -10.81 -2.85 -22.92
CA LEU A 66 -10.99 -3.59 -24.17
C LEU A 66 -11.80 -2.80 -25.20
N LEU A 67 -12.85 -2.08 -24.75
CA LEU A 67 -13.65 -1.23 -25.64
C LEU A 67 -12.84 -0.04 -26.18
N LYS A 68 -11.99 0.57 -25.34
CA LYS A 68 -11.09 1.65 -25.79
C LYS A 68 -10.03 1.15 -26.76
N GLN A 69 -9.48 -0.04 -26.51
CA GLN A 69 -8.51 -0.69 -27.39
C GLN A 69 -9.13 -1.00 -28.77
N ASP A 70 -10.32 -1.59 -28.80
CA ASP A 70 -11.04 -1.88 -30.05
C ASP A 70 -11.33 -0.60 -30.85
N ARG A 71 -11.75 0.47 -30.17
CA ARG A 71 -11.93 1.79 -30.82
C ARG A 71 -10.65 2.29 -31.47
N LEU A 72 -9.50 2.13 -30.82
CA LEU A 72 -8.21 2.49 -31.41
C LEU A 72 -7.89 1.61 -32.63
N SER A 73 -8.15 0.30 -32.58
CA SER A 73 -7.96 -0.60 -33.72
C SER A 73 -8.82 -0.22 -34.92
N ILE A 74 -10.07 0.22 -34.71
CA ILE A 74 -10.95 0.72 -35.77
C ILE A 74 -10.36 1.99 -36.41
N LEU A 75 -9.91 2.95 -35.58
CA LEU A 75 -9.33 4.21 -36.06
C LEU A 75 -8.01 3.98 -36.79
N GLU A 76 -7.16 3.08 -36.28
CA GLU A 76 -5.91 2.68 -36.90
C GLU A 76 -6.16 2.08 -38.29
N LYS A 77 -7.10 1.14 -38.40
CA LYS A 77 -7.48 0.56 -39.69
C LYS A 77 -7.99 1.63 -40.67
N ARG A 78 -8.82 2.56 -40.20
CA ARG A 78 -9.31 3.67 -41.02
C ARG A 78 -8.18 4.58 -41.50
N LEU A 79 -7.19 4.86 -40.64
CA LEU A 79 -6.02 5.64 -41.02
C LEU A 79 -5.20 4.91 -42.09
N GLN A 80 -4.94 3.61 -41.90
CA GLN A 80 -4.24 2.77 -42.88
C GLN A 80 -4.97 2.77 -44.23
N ASP A 81 -6.29 2.63 -44.24
CA ASP A 81 -7.09 2.67 -45.47
C ASP A 81 -6.99 4.03 -46.18
N LEU A 82 -6.94 5.14 -45.43
CA LEU A 82 -6.75 6.49 -45.99
C LEU A 82 -5.35 6.67 -46.57
N ASP A 83 -4.32 6.13 -45.91
CA ASP A 83 -2.94 6.20 -46.37
C ASP A 83 -2.72 5.36 -47.63
N LEU A 84 -3.32 4.16 -47.71
CA LEU A 84 -3.25 3.30 -48.89
C LEU A 84 -3.95 3.89 -50.12
N ARG A 85 -4.97 4.72 -49.93
CA ARG A 85 -5.73 5.38 -51.01
C ARG A 85 -5.15 6.75 -51.40
N GLU A 86 -4.09 7.21 -50.75
CA GLU A 86 -3.52 8.52 -51.01
C GLU A 86 -2.76 8.55 -52.34
N GLU A 87 -3.27 9.32 -53.30
CA GLU A 87 -2.69 9.46 -54.63
C GLU A 87 -1.47 10.38 -54.65
N LYS A 88 -1.30 11.26 -53.64
CA LYS A 88 -0.21 12.24 -53.57
C LYS A 88 0.82 11.85 -52.50
N PRO A 89 1.97 11.25 -52.88
CA PRO A 89 3.01 10.87 -51.92
C PRO A 89 3.54 12.05 -51.09
N SER A 90 3.45 13.28 -51.61
CA SER A 90 3.86 14.49 -50.90
C SER A 90 3.02 14.80 -49.66
N TYR A 91 1.77 14.31 -49.58
CA TYR A 91 0.91 14.47 -48.42
C TYR A 91 1.34 13.51 -47.30
N LEU A 92 1.60 12.24 -47.63
CA LEU A 92 2.14 11.25 -46.67
C LEU A 92 3.54 11.63 -46.18
N GLY A 93 4.38 12.20 -47.06
CA GLY A 93 5.75 12.60 -46.72
C GLY A 93 5.85 13.92 -45.96
N SER A 94 4.75 14.65 -45.71
CA SER A 94 4.81 15.96 -45.06
C SER A 94 3.47 16.39 -44.47
N CYS A 95 3.33 16.28 -43.14
CA CYS A 95 2.12 16.73 -42.43
C CYS A 95 1.79 18.22 -42.66
N ARG A 96 2.79 19.06 -42.97
CA ARG A 96 2.58 20.49 -43.30
C ARG A 96 1.92 20.70 -44.66
N ARG A 97 2.11 19.76 -45.59
CA ARG A 97 1.56 19.81 -46.96
C ARG A 97 0.34 18.91 -47.11
N ASP A 98 0.04 18.11 -46.11
CA ASP A 98 -1.14 17.25 -46.07
C ASP A 98 -2.41 18.10 -46.01
N LEU A 99 -3.24 18.02 -47.06
CA LEU A 99 -4.53 18.71 -47.15
C LEU A 99 -5.72 17.73 -47.03
N ASN A 100 -5.47 16.48 -46.66
CA ASN A 100 -6.52 15.48 -46.48
C ASN A 100 -7.22 15.70 -45.13
N ASN A 101 -8.32 16.45 -45.16
CA ASN A 101 -9.11 16.77 -43.97
C ASN A 101 -9.63 15.53 -43.24
N GLU A 102 -9.94 14.45 -43.96
CA GLU A 102 -10.42 13.22 -43.34
C GLU A 102 -9.31 12.52 -42.54
N ARG A 103 -8.10 12.42 -43.11
CA ARG A 103 -6.93 11.90 -42.40
C ARG A 103 -6.60 12.74 -41.17
N GLN A 104 -6.62 14.07 -41.30
CA GLN A 104 -6.40 14.97 -40.17
C GLN A 104 -7.44 14.78 -39.07
N ALA A 105 -8.72 14.59 -39.42
CA ALA A 105 -9.77 14.33 -38.45
C ALA A 105 -9.56 12.97 -37.74
N VAL A 106 -9.23 11.91 -38.48
CA VAL A 106 -8.93 10.59 -37.91
C VAL A 106 -7.72 10.66 -36.98
N LEU A 107 -6.65 11.36 -37.37
CA LEU A 107 -5.47 11.57 -36.52
C LEU A 107 -5.81 12.34 -35.23
N SER A 108 -6.69 13.34 -35.31
CA SER A 108 -7.18 14.07 -34.13
C SER A 108 -7.96 13.15 -33.18
N ASP A 109 -8.83 12.29 -33.74
CA ASP A 109 -9.61 11.34 -32.94
C ASP A 109 -8.73 10.25 -32.33
N ILE A 110 -7.71 9.77 -33.05
CA ILE A 110 -6.68 8.86 -32.52
C ILE A 110 -5.97 9.51 -31.33
N SER A 111 -5.54 10.77 -31.44
CA SER A 111 -4.85 11.47 -30.36
C SER A 111 -5.71 11.54 -29.08
N LYS A 112 -7.01 11.82 -29.21
CA LYS A 112 -7.96 11.82 -28.07
C LYS A 112 -8.17 10.43 -27.50
N ALA A 113 -8.34 9.43 -28.37
CA ALA A 113 -8.57 8.05 -27.95
C ALA A 113 -7.35 7.44 -27.25
N LEU A 114 -6.14 7.73 -27.73
CA LEU A 114 -4.88 7.33 -27.09
C LEU A 114 -4.75 7.95 -25.70
N PHE A 115 -5.01 9.25 -25.56
CA PHE A 115 -4.95 9.91 -24.25
C PHE A 115 -5.88 9.25 -23.21
N ASP A 116 -7.13 8.98 -23.59
CA ASP A 116 -8.11 8.33 -22.71
C ASP A 116 -7.73 6.87 -22.39
N TYR A 117 -7.26 6.12 -23.40
CA TYR A 117 -6.77 4.75 -23.23
C TYR A 117 -5.57 4.68 -22.27
N ASP A 118 -4.54 5.49 -22.51
CA ASP A 118 -3.31 5.52 -21.71
C ASP A 118 -3.59 5.93 -20.26
N GLN A 119 -4.42 6.96 -20.06
CA GLN A 119 -4.81 7.38 -18.72
C GLN A 119 -5.58 6.27 -17.99
N THR A 120 -6.49 5.58 -18.68
CA THR A 120 -7.26 4.47 -18.11
C THR A 120 -6.35 3.29 -17.77
N LEU A 121 -5.41 2.95 -18.65
CA LEU A 121 -4.46 1.86 -18.46
C LEU A 121 -3.57 2.10 -17.25
N LEU A 122 -2.99 3.29 -17.13
CA LEU A 122 -2.14 3.66 -15.99
C LEU A 122 -2.92 3.67 -14.67
N ARG A 123 -4.16 4.17 -14.66
CA ARG A 123 -5.01 4.13 -13.46
C ARG A 123 -5.37 2.69 -13.09
N ASN A 124 -5.66 1.85 -14.06
CA ASN A 124 -6.00 0.44 -13.82
C ASN A 124 -4.79 -0.36 -13.33
N SER A 125 -3.58 -0.10 -13.85
CA SER A 125 -2.34 -0.70 -13.33
C SER A 125 -2.15 -0.38 -11.85
N ARG A 126 -2.23 0.90 -11.47
CA ARG A 126 -2.08 1.32 -10.06
C ARG A 126 -3.10 0.68 -9.14
N ILE A 127 -4.33 0.47 -9.63
CA ILE A 127 -5.41 -0.15 -8.87
C ILE A 127 -5.25 -1.68 -8.82
N ALA A 128 -4.68 -2.29 -9.85
CA ALA A 128 -4.31 -3.71 -9.84
C ALA A 128 -3.22 -3.99 -8.80
N ASP A 129 -2.29 -3.04 -8.62
CA ASP A 129 -1.22 -3.12 -7.61
C ASP A 129 -1.73 -2.95 -6.16
N LEU A 130 -2.96 -2.49 -5.96
CA LEU A 130 -3.55 -2.39 -4.61
C LEU A 130 -3.79 -3.79 -4.04
N LYS A 131 -3.49 -3.92 -2.74
CA LYS A 131 -3.62 -5.18 -2.02
C LYS A 131 -5.07 -5.59 -1.88
N HIS A 132 -5.24 -6.90 -1.90
CA HIS A 132 -6.50 -7.53 -1.57
C HIS A 132 -6.91 -7.24 -0.12
N ALA A 133 -8.21 -7.11 0.11
CA ALA A 133 -8.72 -6.99 1.47
C ALA A 133 -8.44 -8.27 2.27
N GLY A 134 -7.95 -8.12 3.50
CA GLY A 134 -7.75 -9.27 4.39
C GLY A 134 -9.09 -9.84 4.86
N PRO A 135 -9.25 -11.17 5.00
CA PRO A 135 -10.53 -11.79 5.38
C PRO A 135 -11.03 -11.29 6.74
N ARG A 136 -10.11 -11.05 7.69
CA ARG A 136 -10.43 -10.51 9.01
C ARG A 136 -11.05 -9.10 8.92
N GLN A 137 -10.55 -8.25 8.04
CA GLN A 137 -11.06 -6.88 7.87
C GLN A 137 -12.48 -6.90 7.30
N VAL A 138 -12.73 -7.74 6.30
CA VAL A 138 -14.05 -7.90 5.68
C VAL A 138 -15.07 -8.41 6.70
N VAL A 139 -14.71 -9.42 7.50
CA VAL A 139 -15.58 -9.97 8.56
C VAL A 139 -15.87 -8.92 9.63
N THR A 140 -14.88 -8.17 10.10
CA THR A 140 -15.08 -7.09 11.07
C THR A 140 -16.08 -6.06 10.57
N LEU A 141 -15.94 -5.61 9.32
CA LEU A 141 -16.86 -4.62 8.75
C LEU A 141 -18.27 -5.19 8.56
N ARG A 142 -18.39 -6.46 8.14
CA ARG A 142 -19.69 -7.14 7.99
C ARG A 142 -20.40 -7.27 9.33
N ASN A 143 -19.69 -7.73 10.37
CA ASN A 143 -20.23 -7.83 11.73
C ASN A 143 -20.68 -6.47 12.27
N TRP A 144 -19.93 -5.41 11.99
CA TRP A 144 -20.31 -4.05 12.36
C TRP A 144 -21.62 -3.63 11.73
N ILE A 145 -21.78 -3.84 10.41
CA ILE A 145 -22.98 -3.47 9.65
C ILE A 145 -24.20 -4.29 10.11
N GLU A 146 -24.00 -5.57 10.45
CA GLU A 146 -25.05 -6.42 10.98
C GLU A 146 -25.51 -5.97 12.38
N GLY A 147 -24.57 -5.53 13.24
CA GLY A 147 -24.86 -4.96 14.55
C GLY A 147 -25.42 -3.53 14.51
N ASN A 148 -25.02 -2.74 13.49
CA ASN A 148 -25.41 -1.36 13.29
C ASN A 148 -26.13 -1.23 11.95
N ALA A 149 -27.45 -1.37 11.97
CA ALA A 149 -28.32 -1.22 10.80
C ALA A 149 -28.45 0.25 10.32
N CYS A 150 -27.32 0.93 10.12
CA CYS A 150 -27.25 2.34 9.77
C CYS A 150 -27.11 2.58 8.26
N VAL A 151 -26.87 1.55 7.44
CA VAL A 151 -26.78 1.63 5.97
C VAL A 151 -27.66 0.55 5.35
N SER A 152 -28.25 0.84 4.19
CA SER A 152 -29.09 -0.14 3.48
C SER A 152 -28.27 -1.37 3.07
N ARG A 153 -28.86 -2.57 3.18
CA ARG A 153 -28.22 -3.82 2.73
C ARG A 153 -27.83 -3.78 1.25
N SER A 154 -28.67 -3.17 0.42
CA SER A 154 -28.38 -3.00 -1.02
C SER A 154 -27.12 -2.18 -1.29
N GLU A 155 -26.74 -1.30 -0.37
CA GLU A 155 -25.55 -0.45 -0.49
C GLU A 155 -24.31 -1.13 0.10
N THR A 156 -24.46 -2.14 0.96
CA THR A 156 -23.36 -2.90 1.57
C THR A 156 -23.11 -4.25 0.89
N ASP A 157 -23.92 -4.64 -0.10
CA ASP A 157 -23.75 -5.84 -0.94
C ASP A 157 -22.39 -5.91 -1.65
N PHE A 158 -21.69 -4.79 -1.78
CA PHE A 158 -20.32 -4.78 -2.29
C PHE A 158 -19.37 -5.67 -1.47
N LEU A 159 -19.65 -5.87 -0.17
CA LEU A 159 -18.87 -6.72 0.74
C LEU A 159 -19.08 -8.23 0.51
N GLN A 160 -19.97 -8.63 -0.40
CA GLN A 160 -20.12 -10.03 -0.83
C GLN A 160 -19.12 -10.39 -1.93
N HIS A 161 -18.43 -9.40 -2.50
CA HIS A 161 -17.52 -9.59 -3.62
C HIS A 161 -16.08 -9.78 -3.12
N ASP A 162 -15.85 -10.78 -2.25
CA ASP A 162 -14.58 -10.96 -1.54
C ASP A 162 -13.37 -10.84 -2.48
N GLY A 163 -13.39 -11.52 -3.65
CA GLY A 163 -12.33 -11.49 -4.67
C GLY A 163 -12.09 -10.14 -5.39
N ASP A 164 -13.00 -9.17 -5.25
CA ASP A 164 -12.90 -7.84 -5.86
C ASP A 164 -12.68 -6.73 -4.82
N LEU A 165 -12.56 -7.08 -3.53
CA LEU A 165 -12.28 -6.11 -2.46
C LEU A 165 -10.78 -5.78 -2.38
N ILE A 166 -10.50 -4.51 -2.15
CA ILE A 166 -9.16 -3.95 -1.92
C ILE A 166 -9.15 -3.13 -0.65
N ALA A 167 -8.01 -3.12 0.03
CA ALA A 167 -7.74 -2.21 1.14
C ALA A 167 -6.91 -1.02 0.62
N LEU A 168 -7.34 0.21 0.90
CA LEU A 168 -6.57 1.41 0.53
C LEU A 168 -5.23 1.50 1.26
N SER A 169 -5.10 0.79 2.37
CA SER A 169 -3.95 0.88 3.25
C SER A 169 -3.18 -0.42 3.22
N SER A 170 -2.06 -0.42 2.50
CA SER A 170 -1.03 -1.41 2.71
C SER A 170 -0.09 -0.92 3.81
N PRO A 171 0.21 -1.70 4.85
CA PRO A 171 1.40 -1.45 5.66
C PRO A 171 2.63 -1.38 4.75
N LYS A 172 3.52 -0.42 5.02
CA LYS A 172 4.72 -0.13 4.21
C LYS A 172 5.72 -1.28 4.20
N ASP A 173 5.69 -2.14 5.22
CA ASP A 173 6.52 -3.35 5.34
C ASP A 173 5.62 -4.58 5.45
N GLU A 174 5.61 -5.43 4.41
CA GLU A 174 4.84 -6.67 4.37
C GLU A 174 5.28 -7.70 5.42
N THR A 175 6.58 -7.73 5.67
CA THR A 175 7.22 -8.57 6.68
C THR A 175 6.73 -8.23 8.07
N LEU A 176 6.74 -6.94 8.36
CA LEU A 176 6.29 -6.40 9.62
C LEU A 176 4.80 -6.61 9.78
N ALA A 177 4.01 -6.41 8.72
CA ALA A 177 2.57 -6.62 8.74
C ALA A 177 2.17 -8.07 9.05
N CYS A 178 2.80 -9.05 8.41
CA CYS A 178 2.53 -10.46 8.66
C CYS A 178 2.90 -10.84 10.11
N LEU A 179 4.04 -10.35 10.60
CA LEU A 179 4.44 -10.54 11.99
C LEU A 179 3.52 -9.80 12.95
N GLU A 180 3.07 -8.60 12.62
CA GLU A 180 2.10 -7.81 13.39
C GLU A 180 0.78 -8.57 13.50
N GLU A 181 0.24 -9.09 12.40
CA GLU A 181 -0.99 -9.90 12.40
C GLU A 181 -0.82 -11.16 13.25
N TRP A 182 0.29 -11.90 13.10
CA TRP A 182 0.56 -13.10 13.90
C TRP A 182 0.71 -12.80 15.40
N VAL A 183 1.45 -11.73 15.73
CA VAL A 183 1.64 -11.25 17.10
C VAL A 183 0.33 -10.80 17.69
N GLU A 184 -0.48 -10.07 16.93
CA GLU A 184 -1.79 -9.58 17.34
C GLU A 184 -2.75 -10.75 17.62
N ASP A 185 -2.83 -11.73 16.73
CA ASP A 185 -3.66 -12.93 16.93
C ASP A 185 -3.22 -13.72 18.18
N ARG A 186 -1.91 -13.84 18.41
CA ARG A 186 -1.38 -14.46 19.64
C ARG A 186 -1.68 -13.65 20.89
N LEU A 187 -1.53 -12.32 20.84
CA LEU A 187 -1.83 -11.42 21.96
C LEU A 187 -3.31 -11.43 22.31
N ILE A 188 -4.19 -11.40 21.31
CA ILE A 188 -5.63 -11.49 21.49
C ILE A 188 -5.98 -12.84 22.12
N SER A 189 -5.40 -13.94 21.62
CA SER A 189 -5.62 -15.27 22.18
C SER A 189 -5.15 -15.40 23.63
N LEU A 190 -4.02 -14.79 23.99
CA LEU A 190 -3.41 -14.93 25.33
C LEU A 190 -3.94 -13.93 26.35
N PHE A 191 -4.32 -12.73 25.93
CA PHE A 191 -4.69 -11.60 26.80
C PHE A 191 -6.08 -11.05 26.50
N THR A 192 -7.04 -11.94 26.26
CA THR A 192 -8.45 -11.64 25.92
C THR A 192 -9.11 -10.61 26.83
N ARG A 193 -8.72 -10.53 28.12
CA ARG A 193 -9.35 -9.64 29.12
C ARG A 193 -8.62 -8.30 29.34
N SER A 194 -7.29 -8.27 29.27
CA SER A 194 -6.50 -7.04 29.50
C SER A 194 -6.24 -6.26 28.21
N TYR A 195 -6.01 -6.94 27.09
CA TYR A 195 -5.75 -6.29 25.80
C TYR A 195 -7.01 -5.58 25.26
N LYS A 196 -8.19 -6.15 25.56
CA LYS A 196 -9.50 -5.58 25.19
C LYS A 196 -9.78 -4.22 25.88
N ASN A 197 -9.29 -4.04 27.11
CA ASN A 197 -9.51 -2.79 27.88
C ASN A 197 -8.56 -1.66 27.46
N GLN A 198 -7.42 -1.96 26.83
CA GLN A 198 -6.40 -0.97 26.50
C GLN A 198 -6.56 -0.39 25.07
N CYS A 199 -7.37 -1.04 24.22
CA CYS A 199 -7.61 -0.64 22.82
C CYS A 199 -8.95 0.09 22.59
N GLN A 200 -9.73 0.37 23.64
CA GLN A 200 -10.98 1.13 23.53
C GLN A 200 -10.71 2.64 23.60
N ALA A 201 -10.58 3.29 22.44
CA ALA A 201 -10.55 4.75 22.37
C ALA A 201 -11.45 5.35 21.28
N LEU A 202 -11.97 4.56 20.32
CA LEU A 202 -12.72 5.08 19.17
C LEU A 202 -14.18 4.60 19.04
N SER A 203 -14.57 3.47 19.65
CA SER A 203 -15.94 2.94 19.59
C SER A 203 -16.34 2.26 20.90
N ASP A 204 -17.58 2.47 21.32
CA ASP A 204 -18.19 1.82 22.50
C ASP A 204 -18.90 0.50 22.13
N ASP A 205 -18.94 0.13 20.85
CA ASP A 205 -19.62 -1.08 20.37
C ASP A 205 -18.77 -2.36 20.61
N PRO A 206 -19.30 -3.36 21.36
CA PRO A 206 -18.59 -4.60 21.66
C PRO A 206 -18.30 -5.50 20.45
N MET A 207 -18.93 -5.27 19.29
CA MET A 207 -18.73 -6.06 18.06
C MET A 207 -17.62 -5.53 17.15
N VAL A 208 -16.98 -4.42 17.55
CA VAL A 208 -16.07 -3.66 16.68
C VAL A 208 -14.69 -3.65 17.29
N TYR A 209 -13.85 -4.58 16.84
CA TYR A 209 -12.46 -4.56 17.22
C TYR A 209 -11.69 -3.68 16.23
N ILE A 210 -11.42 -2.45 16.64
CA ILE A 210 -10.49 -1.54 15.96
C ILE A 210 -9.14 -1.73 16.64
N PRO A 211 -8.21 -2.53 16.07
CA PRO A 211 -6.91 -2.72 16.68
C PRO A 211 -6.13 -1.41 16.56
N HIS A 212 -5.94 -0.69 17.67
CA HIS A 212 -4.86 0.29 17.75
C HIS A 212 -3.59 -0.43 18.20
N GLY A 213 -3.03 -1.24 17.29
CA GLY A 213 -1.99 -2.23 17.57
C GLY A 213 -0.59 -1.67 17.81
N ILE A 214 -0.42 -0.52 18.49
CA ILE A 214 0.93 0.03 18.78
C ILE A 214 1.80 -1.01 19.52
N LEU A 215 1.21 -1.77 20.44
CA LEU A 215 1.90 -2.88 21.11
C LEU A 215 2.26 -4.01 20.15
N ALA A 216 1.35 -4.41 19.24
CA ALA A 216 1.63 -5.45 18.25
C ALA A 216 2.77 -5.03 17.32
N ILE A 217 2.77 -3.77 16.88
CA ILE A 217 3.87 -3.15 16.10
C ILE A 217 5.19 -3.19 16.88
N ILE A 218 5.19 -2.78 18.16
CA ILE A 218 6.40 -2.79 18.99
C ILE A 218 6.92 -4.21 19.19
N LEU A 219 6.03 -5.17 19.48
CA LEU A 219 6.39 -6.57 19.69
C LEU A 219 6.87 -7.24 18.40
N ALA A 220 6.21 -7.00 17.27
CA ALA A 220 6.65 -7.51 15.97
C ALA A 220 8.05 -6.98 15.61
N ARG A 221 8.30 -5.68 15.81
CA ARG A 221 9.63 -5.08 15.64
C ARG A 221 10.67 -5.67 16.59
N ALA A 222 10.31 -5.87 17.86
CA ALA A 222 11.21 -6.46 18.85
C ALA A 222 11.55 -7.91 18.48
N LEU A 223 10.57 -8.74 18.12
CA LEU A 223 10.76 -10.13 17.72
C LEU A 223 11.62 -10.24 16.46
N LEU A 224 11.37 -9.41 15.45
CA LEU A 224 12.18 -9.36 14.24
C LEU A 224 13.63 -8.97 14.57
N GLY A 225 13.82 -7.93 15.38
CA GLY A 225 15.15 -7.51 15.85
C GLY A 225 15.88 -8.61 16.61
N THR A 226 15.20 -9.27 17.55
CA THR A 226 15.74 -10.40 18.32
C THR A 226 16.13 -11.56 17.40
N PHE A 227 15.30 -11.89 16.41
CA PHE A 227 15.59 -12.95 15.45
C PHE A 227 16.87 -12.66 14.65
N VAL A 228 17.03 -11.43 14.15
CA VAL A 228 18.25 -11.00 13.44
C VAL A 228 19.48 -11.09 14.34
N VAL A 229 19.37 -10.66 15.61
CA VAL A 229 20.48 -10.75 16.58
C VAL A 229 20.87 -12.20 16.85
N ILE A 230 19.89 -13.11 17.05
CA ILE A 230 20.14 -14.54 17.26
C ILE A 230 20.86 -15.13 16.05
N LEU A 231 20.39 -14.80 14.85
CA LEU A 231 20.94 -15.31 13.61
C LEU A 231 22.38 -14.82 13.36
N ILE A 232 22.78 -13.66 13.88
CA ILE A 232 24.18 -13.21 13.85
C ILE A 232 25.00 -13.84 15.00
N MET A 233 24.47 -13.86 16.22
CA MET A 233 25.23 -14.26 17.41
C MET A 233 25.44 -15.76 17.54
N VAL A 234 24.44 -16.59 17.20
CA VAL A 234 24.53 -18.04 17.38
C VAL A 234 25.65 -18.67 16.55
N PRO A 235 25.81 -18.38 15.24
CA PRO A 235 26.90 -18.95 14.46
C PRO A 235 28.29 -18.50 14.96
N VAL A 236 28.43 -17.25 15.42
CA VAL A 236 29.68 -16.73 16.01
C VAL A 236 30.04 -17.50 17.29
N LEU A 237 29.07 -17.70 18.19
CA LEU A 237 29.29 -18.48 19.40
C LEU A 237 29.64 -19.93 19.11
N ILE A 238 28.95 -20.57 18.16
CA ILE A 238 29.25 -21.96 17.75
C ILE A 238 30.67 -22.05 17.16
N CYS A 239 31.06 -21.11 16.29
CA CYS A 239 32.40 -21.10 15.70
C CYS A 239 33.51 -20.94 16.75
N ASN A 240 33.25 -20.21 17.84
CA ASN A 240 34.20 -20.06 18.94
C ASN A 240 34.50 -21.38 19.67
N PHE A 241 33.55 -22.32 19.73
CA PHE A 241 33.76 -23.63 20.36
C PHE A 241 34.36 -24.68 19.40
N LEU A 242 34.37 -24.41 18.10
CA LEU A 242 34.89 -25.33 17.09
C LEU A 242 36.38 -25.04 16.82
N LEU A 243 37.21 -26.07 16.93
CA LEU A 243 38.66 -25.98 16.66
C LEU A 243 39.01 -26.16 15.18
N SER A 244 38.17 -26.87 14.42
CA SER A 244 38.45 -27.16 13.02
C SER A 244 37.89 -26.08 12.07
N VAL A 245 38.73 -25.59 11.17
CA VAL A 245 38.36 -24.60 10.14
C VAL A 245 37.23 -25.11 9.24
N LEU A 246 37.25 -26.40 8.88
CA LEU A 246 36.21 -27.00 8.04
C LEU A 246 34.81 -26.92 8.68
N LEU A 247 34.68 -27.25 9.97
CA LEU A 247 33.39 -27.16 10.66
C LEU A 247 32.90 -25.72 10.79
N ARG A 248 33.80 -24.75 11.00
CA ARG A 248 33.44 -23.33 11.02
C ARG A 248 32.87 -22.86 9.67
N LEU A 249 33.50 -23.26 8.56
CA LEU A 249 33.01 -22.96 7.21
C LEU A 249 31.63 -23.58 6.94
N VAL A 250 31.39 -24.81 7.41
CA VAL A 250 30.08 -25.48 7.29
C VAL A 250 29.01 -24.75 8.12
N VAL A 251 29.33 -24.30 9.33
CA VAL A 251 28.39 -23.53 10.17
C VAL A 251 28.03 -22.19 9.52
N VAL A 252 29.02 -21.47 8.98
CA VAL A 252 28.79 -20.18 8.29
C VAL A 252 27.97 -20.36 7.03
N SER A 253 28.24 -21.40 6.22
CA SER A 253 27.47 -21.65 5.01
C SER A 253 26.01 -21.98 5.35
N LEU A 254 25.77 -22.86 6.32
CA LEU A 254 24.42 -23.23 6.76
C LEU A 254 23.66 -22.03 7.34
N ALA A 255 24.32 -21.21 8.16
CA ALA A 255 23.73 -20.00 8.73
C ALA A 255 23.37 -18.97 7.64
N THR A 256 24.24 -18.79 6.64
CA THR A 256 23.99 -17.90 5.50
C THR A 256 22.85 -18.40 4.63
N THR A 257 22.77 -19.72 4.38
CA THR A 257 21.63 -20.32 3.66
C THR A 257 20.33 -20.15 4.44
N ALA A 258 20.33 -20.36 5.76
CA ALA A 258 19.16 -20.15 6.60
C ALA A 258 18.71 -18.69 6.60
N PHE A 259 19.65 -17.74 6.63
CA PHE A 259 19.36 -16.31 6.50
C PHE A 259 18.68 -15.96 5.18
N ILE A 260 19.26 -16.44 4.07
CA ILE A 260 18.71 -16.20 2.73
C ILE A 260 17.33 -16.86 2.60
N ALA A 261 17.15 -18.08 3.14
CA ALA A 261 15.87 -18.76 3.13
C ALA A 261 14.81 -17.99 3.92
N PHE A 262 15.17 -17.43 5.09
CA PHE A 262 14.29 -16.58 5.88
C PHE A 262 13.96 -15.27 5.16
N LEU A 263 14.94 -14.59 4.57
CA LEU A 263 14.69 -13.37 3.80
C LEU A 263 13.85 -13.66 2.55
N SER A 264 14.13 -14.75 1.83
CA SER A 264 13.41 -15.10 0.60
C SER A 264 11.98 -15.58 0.86
N GLY A 265 11.77 -16.39 1.91
CA GLY A 265 10.46 -16.95 2.23
C GLY A 265 9.61 -16.07 3.14
N GLY A 266 10.25 -15.26 3.99
CA GLY A 266 9.59 -14.41 4.98
C GLY A 266 9.47 -12.95 4.56
N THR A 267 10.14 -12.52 3.48
CA THR A 267 10.14 -11.12 3.04
C THR A 267 9.92 -10.97 1.54
N HIS A 268 9.08 -10.02 1.16
CA HIS A 268 8.96 -9.53 -0.22
C HIS A 268 10.05 -8.48 -0.54
N ALA A 269 11.26 -8.64 0.03
CA ALA A 269 12.39 -7.80 -0.31
C ALA A 269 12.79 -8.02 -1.77
N LYS A 270 13.28 -6.97 -2.43
CA LYS A 270 13.76 -7.12 -3.82
C LYS A 270 14.94 -8.08 -3.83
N THR A 271 15.08 -8.86 -4.91
CA THR A 271 16.20 -9.80 -5.07
C THR A 271 17.56 -9.14 -4.84
N ILE A 272 17.71 -7.87 -5.23
CA ILE A 272 18.92 -7.07 -5.01
C ILE A 272 19.18 -6.74 -3.53
N GLU A 273 18.13 -6.50 -2.73
CA GLU A 273 18.23 -6.20 -1.31
C GLU A 273 18.58 -7.46 -0.52
N ILE A 274 17.97 -8.60 -0.89
CA ILE A 274 18.29 -9.92 -0.32
C ILE A 274 19.76 -10.26 -0.60
N LEU A 275 20.24 -10.07 -1.82
CA LEU A 275 21.62 -10.36 -2.19
C LEU A 275 22.61 -9.45 -1.45
N ALA A 276 22.31 -8.16 -1.32
CA ALA A 276 23.14 -7.21 -0.56
C ALA A 276 23.21 -7.57 0.92
N ALA A 277 22.09 -7.91 1.54
CA ALA A 277 22.02 -8.34 2.94
C ALA A 277 22.79 -9.65 3.15
N ALA A 278 22.64 -10.62 2.24
CA ALA A 278 23.36 -11.89 2.29
C ALA A 278 24.88 -11.72 2.19
N ALA A 279 25.35 -10.86 1.27
CA ALA A 279 26.76 -10.54 1.12
C ALA A 279 27.34 -9.87 2.38
N ALA A 280 26.61 -8.91 2.96
CA ALA A 280 27.02 -8.26 4.21
C ALA A 280 27.09 -9.26 5.38
N TYR A 281 26.09 -10.13 5.51
CA TYR A 281 26.05 -11.16 6.54
C TYR A 281 27.18 -12.18 6.40
N ALA A 282 27.43 -12.68 5.19
CA ALA A 282 28.53 -13.59 4.91
C ALA A 282 29.89 -12.93 5.21
N ALA A 283 30.08 -11.67 4.82
CA ALA A 283 31.30 -10.92 5.13
C ALA A 283 31.54 -10.83 6.65
N ILE A 284 30.52 -10.46 7.44
CA ILE A 284 30.61 -10.39 8.90
C ILE A 284 31.03 -11.74 9.49
N LEU A 285 30.36 -12.83 9.11
CA LEU A 285 30.68 -14.16 9.63
C LEU A 285 32.09 -14.63 9.23
N THR A 286 32.52 -14.38 7.99
CA THR A 286 33.85 -14.78 7.53
C THR A 286 34.96 -14.08 8.30
N VAL A 287 34.80 -12.80 8.65
CA VAL A 287 35.79 -12.06 9.48
C VAL A 287 35.93 -12.71 10.85
N TYR A 288 34.83 -13.14 11.47
CA TYR A 288 34.91 -13.83 12.76
C TYR A 288 35.53 -15.23 12.66
N VAL A 289 35.31 -15.95 11.56
CA VAL A 289 35.95 -17.26 11.33
C VAL A 289 37.47 -17.12 11.11
N THR A 290 37.93 -16.03 10.49
CA THR A 290 39.37 -15.81 10.25
C THR A 290 40.12 -15.21 11.43
N GLN A 291 39.43 -14.56 12.38
CA GLN A 291 40.04 -13.98 13.59
C GLN A 291 39.98 -14.87 14.84
N SER A 292 39.19 -15.95 14.82
CA SER A 292 39.09 -16.96 15.91
C SER A 292 39.93 -18.19 15.63
#